data_AF-A0A6P5M7T9-F1
#
_entry.id   AF-A0A6P5M7T9-F1
#
_cell.length_a   1.000
_cell.length_b   1.000
_cell.length_c   1.000
_cell.angle_alpha   90.00
_cell.angle_beta   90.00
_cell.angle_gamma   90.00
#
_symmetry.space_group_name_H-M   'P 1'
#
loop_
_entity.id
_entity.type
_entity.pdbx_description
1 polymer ?
#
loop_
_entity_poly.entity_id
_entity_poly.type
_entity_poly.pdbx_seq_one_letter_code
_entity_poly.pdbx_strand_id
1 'polypeptide(L)'
;MIDLFLSDPNRRDEAHDNDSTKWRISLLKELESVMWSGMMSGGRAEVRLWLCSSIASVTCVAPRDQRELFGNLVRCRGHKCGLASHLLHLMFDKSPNKGGSILAHTSRILQKFFQGNPDRVLQWFSYSSSGNGLEQGKGLKALTQFAFKNRDICWEELEWKGKHGQSPAMVATKPHYFLDLDIQRTVENFIQNVPEFWSSDEFVESVKDGDIFFIDRPFFVHYFMNLMYKENIGDIWQVIDGFLTEHPFSSLCQHLLITLDEQDLCYFLELLRKSLNRKVEFQHFDNVTDLFVVVLLNCGATGSIDLMLLLNAVITRGRQLLRLLRDEEASELQAKIGDTVSKIAAIPSNSNSLTPIFKNTGNMTIVEAIKCLGLQSWVLYYRLSQECKTPESWESVFMNNQIGFRISNKNALLDHDGLLEEDCSGFDRSPLVRLKRKKKQKAKKKRRRKYDSDDCNDDELLDFDSTRLELDFLQNTRSWLLSTDGYTSAWSSADLPEHLHKHCLSRWMTWLLEK
;
A
#
# COMPACT_ATOMS: atom_id res chain seq x y z
N MET A 1 19.94 27.86 16.34
CA MET A 1 20.26 26.45 16.63
C MET A 1 18.94 25.68 16.68
N ILE A 2 18.86 24.46 16.13
CA ILE A 2 17.63 23.66 16.13
C ILE A 2 17.63 22.77 17.38
N ASP A 3 16.64 22.99 18.26
CA ASP A 3 16.37 22.16 19.44
C ASP A 3 15.31 21.11 19.08
N LEU A 4 15.62 19.84 19.32
CA LEU A 4 14.77 18.67 19.06
C LEU A 4 13.94 18.27 20.29
N PHE A 5 14.13 18.93 21.44
CA PHE A 5 13.37 18.69 22.67
C PHE A 5 13.35 17.20 23.09
N LEU A 6 14.52 16.55 23.09
CA LEU A 6 14.68 15.12 23.40
C LEU A 6 14.99 14.84 24.89
N SER A 7 15.21 15.89 25.69
CA SER A 7 15.39 15.80 27.14
C SER A 7 14.07 15.54 27.85
N ASP A 8 14.08 14.69 28.88
CA ASP A 8 12.89 14.36 29.68
C ASP A 8 12.26 15.65 30.27
N PRO A 9 10.96 15.93 30.03
CA PRO A 9 10.31 17.12 30.56
C PRO A 9 10.32 17.09 32.09
N ASN A 10 10.97 18.07 32.73
CA ASN A 10 11.11 18.10 34.19
C ASN A 10 9.72 18.19 34.87
N ARG A 11 9.18 17.05 35.32
CA ARG A 11 7.80 16.95 35.83
C ARG A 11 7.61 17.68 37.16
N ARG A 12 8.68 18.01 37.89
CA ARG A 12 8.65 18.59 39.25
C ARG A 12 8.64 20.11 39.33
N ASP A 13 9.02 20.82 38.26
CA ASP A 13 8.96 22.28 38.30
C ASP A 13 7.51 22.75 38.12
N GLU A 14 7.03 23.55 39.07
CA GLU A 14 5.75 24.27 38.96
C GLU A 14 5.82 25.12 37.68
N ALA A 15 4.93 24.81 36.73
CA ALA A 15 4.87 25.52 35.47
C ALA A 15 4.40 26.94 35.78
N HIS A 16 5.32 27.90 35.89
CA HIS A 16 4.97 29.28 35.60
C HIS A 16 4.38 29.30 34.20
N ASP A 17 3.12 29.74 34.12
CA ASP A 17 2.35 29.85 32.89
C ASP A 17 3.13 30.74 31.92
N ASN A 18 3.89 30.11 31.03
CA ASN A 18 4.91 30.79 30.26
C ASN A 18 4.25 31.31 28.99
N ASP A 19 4.09 32.63 28.88
CA ASP A 19 3.49 33.32 27.72
C ASP A 19 4.08 32.85 26.39
N SER A 20 5.36 32.42 26.39
CA SER A 20 6.02 31.81 25.23
C SER A 20 5.36 30.52 24.73
N THR A 21 4.82 29.68 25.63
CA THR A 21 4.15 28.42 25.25
C THR A 21 2.76 28.68 24.70
N LYS A 22 2.01 29.62 25.30
CA LYS A 22 0.72 30.07 24.76
C LYS A 22 0.89 30.66 23.36
N TRP A 23 1.93 31.48 23.17
CA TRP A 23 2.25 32.03 21.87
C TRP A 23 2.62 30.94 20.86
N ARG A 24 3.46 29.96 21.26
CA ARG A 24 3.77 28.81 20.40
C ARG A 24 2.52 28.04 19.98
N ILE A 25 1.61 27.74 20.91
CA ILE A 25 0.33 27.06 20.60
C ILE A 25 -0.50 27.90 19.63
N SER A 26 -0.56 29.22 19.81
CA SER A 26 -1.28 30.11 18.88
C SER A 26 -0.70 30.06 17.47
N LEU A 27 0.63 30.08 17.33
CA LEU A 27 1.29 29.98 16.03
C LEU A 27 1.12 28.59 15.40
N LEU A 28 1.09 27.52 16.20
CA LEU A 28 0.77 26.18 15.70
C LEU A 28 -0.67 26.10 15.17
N LYS A 29 -1.64 26.77 15.80
CA LYS A 29 -3.02 26.88 15.31
C LYS A 29 -3.11 27.71 14.01
N GLU A 30 -2.30 28.77 13.91
CA GLU A 30 -2.18 29.53 12.66
C GLU A 30 -1.62 28.64 11.54
N LEU A 31 -0.54 27.89 11.83
CA LEU A 31 0.07 26.95 10.90
C LEU A 31 -0.93 25.86 10.46
N GLU A 32 -1.71 25.31 11.39
CA GLU A 32 -2.81 24.38 11.09
C GLU A 32 -3.76 24.95 10.05
N SER A 33 -4.26 26.18 10.25
CA SER A 33 -5.18 26.83 9.31
C SER A 33 -4.55 26.99 7.92
N VAL A 34 -3.27 27.36 7.86
CA VAL A 34 -2.56 27.57 6.58
C VAL A 34 -2.37 26.23 5.87
N MET A 35 -1.85 25.21 6.56
CA MET A 35 -1.67 23.87 6.01
C MET A 35 -2.99 23.26 5.56
N TRP A 36 -4.05 23.42 6.35
CA TRP A 36 -5.39 22.97 6.00
C TRP A 36 -5.87 23.62 4.71
N SER A 37 -5.73 24.95 4.57
CA SER A 37 -6.13 25.63 3.34
C SER A 37 -5.41 25.08 2.09
N GLY A 38 -4.10 24.83 2.19
CA GLY A 38 -3.32 24.24 1.09
C GLY A 38 -3.69 22.79 0.77
N MET A 39 -3.97 21.97 1.79
CA MET A 39 -4.44 20.60 1.59
C MET A 39 -5.82 20.54 0.92
N MET A 40 -6.65 21.55 1.16
CA MET A 40 -8.02 21.63 0.61
C MET A 40 -8.07 22.23 -0.80
N SER A 41 -7.09 23.06 -1.17
CA SER A 41 -6.94 23.58 -2.54
C SER A 41 -6.31 22.53 -3.44
N GLY A 42 -7.10 21.55 -3.92
CA GLY A 42 -6.68 20.55 -4.91
C GLY A 42 -5.95 19.32 -4.35
N GLY A 43 -5.35 19.40 -3.16
CA GLY A 43 -4.60 18.29 -2.54
C GLY A 43 -5.42 17.23 -1.81
N ARG A 44 -6.73 17.42 -1.61
CA ARG A 44 -7.53 16.58 -0.70
C ARG A 44 -7.57 15.12 -1.11
N ALA A 45 -7.63 14.83 -2.41
CA ALA A 45 -7.62 13.46 -2.93
C ALA A 45 -6.29 12.75 -2.63
N GLU A 46 -5.17 13.45 -2.75
CA GLU A 46 -3.84 12.90 -2.46
C GLU A 46 -3.67 12.62 -0.95
N VAL A 47 -4.07 13.57 -0.10
CA VAL A 47 -4.04 13.40 1.36
C VAL A 47 -4.91 12.21 1.79
N ARG A 48 -6.07 12.03 1.15
CA ARG A 48 -6.93 10.86 1.36
C ARG A 48 -6.22 9.56 1.00
N LEU A 49 -5.52 9.50 -0.12
CA LEU A 49 -4.73 8.32 -0.51
C LEU A 49 -3.61 8.02 0.50
N TRP A 50 -2.95 9.05 1.03
CA TRP A 50 -1.96 8.86 2.09
C TRP A 50 -2.56 8.24 3.34
N LEU A 51 -3.78 8.64 3.72
CA LEU A 51 -4.49 8.05 4.84
C LEU A 51 -4.84 6.58 4.58
N CYS A 52 -5.36 6.25 3.40
CA CYS A 52 -5.62 4.85 3.00
C CYS A 52 -4.34 4.00 3.05
N SER A 53 -3.21 4.55 2.63
CA SER A 53 -1.91 3.86 2.69
C SER A 53 -1.44 3.63 4.13
N SER A 54 -1.60 4.62 5.02
CA SER A 54 -1.27 4.46 6.44
C SER A 54 -2.15 3.42 7.12
N ILE A 55 -3.45 3.41 6.83
CA ILE A 55 -4.38 2.38 7.31
C ILE A 55 -3.94 0.99 6.83
N ALA A 56 -3.60 0.85 5.55
CA ALA A 56 -3.15 -0.42 4.99
C ALA A 56 -1.85 -0.94 5.64
N SER A 57 -1.04 -0.06 6.25
CA SER A 57 0.19 -0.45 6.93
C SER A 57 -0.03 -1.02 8.34
N VAL A 58 -1.25 -0.93 8.89
CA VAL A 58 -1.57 -1.42 10.24
C VAL A 58 -1.49 -2.94 10.29
N THR A 59 -0.64 -3.47 11.18
CA THR A 59 -0.36 -4.91 11.29
C THR A 59 -1.09 -5.60 12.44
N CYS A 60 -1.67 -4.84 13.38
CA CYS A 60 -2.28 -5.36 14.60
C CYS A 60 -3.78 -5.71 14.48
N VAL A 61 -4.31 -5.83 13.26
CA VAL A 61 -5.71 -6.24 13.00
C VAL A 61 -5.79 -7.76 12.87
N ALA A 62 -6.58 -8.43 13.71
CA ALA A 62 -6.77 -9.87 13.59
C ALA A 62 -7.67 -10.21 12.39
N PRO A 63 -7.49 -11.37 11.73
CA PRO A 63 -8.30 -11.77 10.57
C PRO A 63 -9.82 -11.78 10.83
N ARG A 64 -10.22 -12.16 12.06
CA ARG A 64 -11.62 -12.13 12.49
C ARG A 64 -12.19 -10.71 12.52
N ASP A 65 -11.41 -9.76 13.02
CA ASP A 65 -11.83 -8.37 13.13
C ASP A 65 -11.85 -7.72 11.74
N GLN A 66 -10.85 -8.01 10.90
CA GLN A 66 -10.83 -7.61 9.48
C GLN A 66 -12.10 -8.04 8.74
N ARG A 67 -12.52 -9.30 8.90
CA ARG A 67 -13.77 -9.81 8.32
C ARG A 67 -14.97 -9.00 8.82
N GLU A 68 -15.01 -8.65 10.10
CA GLU A 68 -16.09 -7.83 10.66
C GLU A 68 -16.08 -6.40 10.12
N LEU A 69 -14.90 -5.78 9.99
CA LEU A 69 -14.74 -4.42 9.45
C LEU A 69 -15.32 -4.31 8.03
N PHE A 70 -14.81 -5.11 7.10
CA PHE A 70 -15.26 -5.07 5.70
C PHE A 70 -16.64 -5.69 5.53
N GLY A 71 -16.92 -6.75 6.29
CA GLY A 71 -18.21 -7.44 6.26
C GLY A 71 -19.37 -6.54 6.69
N ASN A 72 -19.20 -5.70 7.70
CA ASN A 72 -20.22 -4.75 8.13
C ASN A 72 -20.46 -3.67 7.07
N LEU A 73 -19.40 -3.16 6.44
CA LEU A 73 -19.51 -2.16 5.38
C LEU A 73 -20.27 -2.70 4.16
N VAL A 74 -19.94 -3.91 3.71
CA VAL A 74 -20.55 -4.54 2.52
C VAL A 74 -22.00 -4.92 2.78
N ARG A 75 -22.34 -5.37 4.00
CA ARG A 75 -23.72 -5.79 4.32
C ARG A 75 -24.71 -4.63 4.45
N CYS A 76 -24.25 -3.40 4.67
CA CYS A 76 -25.11 -2.22 4.72
C CYS A 76 -25.74 -1.94 3.34
N ARG A 77 -27.02 -2.29 3.18
CA ARG A 77 -27.81 -2.08 1.96
C ARG A 77 -27.95 -0.57 1.66
N GLY A 78 -27.72 -0.15 0.41
CA GLY A 78 -27.90 1.25 -0.03
C GLY A 78 -26.81 1.74 -1.00
N HIS A 79 -26.33 2.98 -0.82
CA HIS A 79 -25.28 3.62 -1.63
C HIS A 79 -23.94 2.85 -1.69
N LYS A 80 -23.76 1.82 -0.85
CA LYS A 80 -22.55 0.99 -0.75
C LYS A 80 -22.47 -0.17 -1.74
N CYS A 81 -23.39 -0.23 -2.71
CA CYS A 81 -23.30 -1.19 -3.83
C CYS A 81 -21.96 -1.08 -4.59
N GLY A 82 -21.35 0.11 -4.62
CA GLY A 82 -20.03 0.31 -5.21
C GLY A 82 -18.93 -0.49 -4.53
N LEU A 83 -18.91 -0.54 -3.18
CA LEU A 83 -17.93 -1.29 -2.41
C LEU A 83 -18.07 -2.80 -2.64
N ALA A 84 -19.30 -3.31 -2.61
CA ALA A 84 -19.58 -4.71 -2.85
C ALA A 84 -19.19 -5.14 -4.28
N SER A 85 -19.47 -4.28 -5.26
CA SER A 85 -19.03 -4.46 -6.65
C SER A 85 -17.51 -4.57 -6.74
N HIS A 86 -16.76 -3.65 -6.11
CA HIS A 86 -15.29 -3.69 -6.10
C HIS A 86 -14.74 -4.91 -5.37
N LEU A 87 -15.37 -5.34 -4.28
CA LEU A 87 -15.00 -6.57 -3.59
C LEU A 87 -15.17 -7.80 -4.49
N LEU A 88 -16.28 -7.89 -5.24
CA LEU A 88 -16.50 -8.98 -6.19
C LEU A 88 -15.49 -8.95 -7.34
N HIS A 89 -15.17 -7.78 -7.88
CA HIS A 89 -14.08 -7.63 -8.86
C HIS A 89 -12.76 -8.17 -8.30
N LEU A 90 -12.37 -7.73 -7.10
CA LEU A 90 -11.15 -8.18 -6.44
C LEU A 90 -11.15 -9.70 -6.17
N MET A 91 -12.30 -10.25 -5.77
CA MET A 91 -12.46 -11.68 -5.55
C MET A 91 -12.30 -12.47 -6.85
N PHE A 92 -12.86 -12.00 -7.97
CA PHE A 92 -12.68 -12.64 -9.27
C PHE A 92 -11.23 -12.53 -9.78
N ASP A 93 -10.50 -11.47 -9.43
CA ASP A 93 -9.09 -11.33 -9.78
C ASP A 93 -8.16 -12.22 -8.93
N LYS A 94 -8.38 -12.28 -7.62
CA LYS A 94 -7.46 -12.94 -6.68
C LYS A 94 -7.84 -14.37 -6.32
N SER A 95 -9.11 -14.73 -6.44
CA SER A 95 -9.65 -16.04 -6.05
C SER A 95 -10.88 -16.43 -6.89
N PRO A 96 -10.76 -16.49 -8.23
CA PRO A 96 -11.89 -16.77 -9.12
C PRO A 96 -12.56 -18.11 -8.80
N ASN A 97 -11.80 -19.12 -8.38
CA ASN A 97 -12.29 -20.45 -8.00
C ASN A 97 -13.36 -20.43 -6.90
N LYS A 98 -13.30 -19.44 -5.98
CA LYS A 98 -14.31 -19.28 -4.92
C LYS A 98 -15.67 -18.89 -5.48
N GLY A 99 -15.68 -17.92 -6.40
CA GLY A 99 -16.89 -17.56 -7.13
C GLY A 99 -17.32 -18.68 -8.08
N GLY A 100 -16.37 -19.30 -8.78
CA GLY A 100 -16.62 -20.37 -9.74
C GLY A 100 -17.32 -21.57 -9.09
N SER A 101 -16.93 -21.92 -7.86
CA SER A 101 -17.60 -22.98 -7.08
C SER A 101 -19.06 -22.66 -6.76
N ILE A 102 -19.39 -21.39 -6.48
CA ILE A 102 -20.80 -20.96 -6.29
C ILE A 102 -21.55 -21.04 -7.62
N LEU A 103 -20.96 -20.50 -8.69
CA LEU A 103 -21.55 -20.50 -10.02
C LEU A 103 -21.79 -21.92 -10.55
N ALA A 104 -20.92 -22.86 -10.20
CA ALA A 104 -21.07 -24.28 -10.49
C ALA A 104 -22.39 -24.86 -9.96
N HIS A 105 -22.83 -24.45 -8.77
CA HIS A 105 -24.12 -24.88 -8.21
C HIS A 105 -25.33 -24.21 -8.87
N THR A 106 -25.14 -23.06 -9.51
CA THR A 106 -26.19 -22.29 -10.20
C THR A 106 -25.94 -22.15 -11.71
N SER A 107 -25.22 -23.12 -12.31
CA SER A 107 -24.69 -23.07 -13.68
C SER A 107 -25.77 -22.87 -14.75
N ARG A 108 -27.02 -23.20 -14.46
CA ARG A 108 -28.18 -22.94 -15.35
C ARG A 108 -28.33 -21.48 -15.74
N ILE A 109 -27.87 -20.52 -14.92
CA ILE A 109 -27.89 -19.11 -15.28
C ILE A 109 -27.09 -18.81 -16.57
N LEU A 110 -26.12 -19.67 -16.88
CA LEU A 110 -25.26 -19.49 -18.04
C LEU A 110 -25.99 -19.68 -19.37
N GLN A 111 -27.17 -20.32 -19.38
CA GLN A 111 -28.06 -20.29 -20.55
C GLN A 111 -28.37 -18.84 -20.94
N LYS A 112 -28.79 -18.01 -19.97
CA LYS A 112 -29.09 -16.59 -20.20
C LYS A 112 -27.84 -15.78 -20.51
N PHE A 113 -26.68 -16.20 -19.98
CA PHE A 113 -25.41 -15.55 -20.24
C PHE A 113 -25.00 -15.67 -21.71
N PHE A 114 -25.15 -16.86 -22.30
CA PHE A 114 -24.78 -17.13 -23.68
C PHE A 114 -25.88 -16.79 -24.69
N GLN A 115 -27.15 -16.81 -24.28
CA GLN A 115 -28.29 -16.53 -25.15
C GLN A 115 -28.15 -15.18 -25.86
N GLY A 116 -28.17 -15.20 -27.20
CA GLY A 116 -28.12 -14.01 -28.05
C GLY A 116 -26.78 -13.27 -28.05
N ASN A 117 -25.71 -13.85 -27.51
CA ASN A 117 -24.39 -13.21 -27.40
C ASN A 117 -23.30 -14.08 -28.04
N PRO A 118 -23.08 -13.97 -29.36
CA PRO A 118 -22.12 -14.84 -30.08
C PRO A 118 -20.69 -14.68 -29.58
N ASP A 119 -20.28 -13.48 -29.16
CA ASP A 119 -18.92 -13.24 -28.68
C ASP A 119 -18.61 -14.02 -27.40
N ARG A 120 -19.54 -14.03 -26.44
CA ARG A 120 -19.40 -14.81 -25.19
C ARG A 120 -19.32 -16.31 -25.50
N VAL A 121 -20.15 -16.78 -26.44
CA VAL A 121 -20.16 -18.18 -26.89
C VAL A 121 -18.80 -18.54 -27.51
N LEU A 122 -18.30 -17.73 -28.43
CA LEU A 122 -17.03 -17.99 -29.10
C LEU A 122 -15.86 -17.95 -28.10
N GLN A 123 -15.84 -17.04 -27.13
CA GLN A 123 -14.77 -16.98 -26.14
C GLN A 123 -14.71 -18.23 -25.24
N TRP A 124 -15.86 -18.82 -24.88
CA TRP A 124 -15.89 -19.98 -23.97
C TRP A 124 -15.84 -21.35 -24.67
N PHE A 125 -16.47 -21.44 -25.84
CA PHE A 125 -16.67 -22.69 -26.58
C PHE A 125 -15.80 -22.81 -27.85
N SER A 126 -14.84 -21.91 -28.06
CA SER A 126 -13.85 -22.07 -29.15
C SER A 126 -12.52 -22.61 -28.66
N TYR A 127 -11.68 -23.01 -29.61
CA TYR A 127 -10.28 -23.29 -29.35
C TYR A 127 -9.53 -21.97 -29.16
N SER A 128 -8.65 -21.94 -28.16
CA SER A 128 -7.74 -20.84 -27.90
C SER A 128 -6.36 -21.15 -28.47
N SER A 129 -5.73 -20.13 -29.05
CA SER A 129 -4.35 -20.19 -29.53
C SER A 129 -3.42 -19.73 -28.41
N SER A 130 -3.14 -20.61 -27.45
CA SER A 130 -2.10 -20.36 -26.44
C SER A 130 -0.74 -20.82 -26.99
N GLY A 131 0.35 -20.17 -26.60
CA GLY A 131 1.70 -20.30 -27.22
C GLY A 131 2.30 -21.72 -27.32
N ASN A 132 1.65 -22.74 -26.77
CA ASN A 132 2.06 -24.15 -26.85
C ASN A 132 1.13 -25.05 -27.69
N GLY A 133 0.11 -24.50 -28.37
CA GLY A 133 -0.77 -25.26 -29.27
C GLY A 133 -2.22 -24.77 -29.29
N LEU A 134 -3.07 -25.48 -30.02
CA LEU A 134 -4.51 -25.24 -30.03
C LEU A 134 -5.12 -25.88 -28.77
N GLU A 135 -5.36 -25.10 -27.72
CA GLU A 135 -6.00 -25.58 -26.51
C GLU A 135 -7.52 -25.45 -26.62
N GLN A 136 -8.22 -26.55 -26.38
CA GLN A 136 -9.69 -26.58 -26.39
C GLN A 136 -10.23 -25.71 -25.26
N GLY A 137 -11.09 -24.74 -25.58
CA GLY A 137 -11.79 -23.94 -24.57
C GLY A 137 -12.56 -24.83 -23.60
N LYS A 138 -12.61 -24.42 -22.33
CA LYS A 138 -13.21 -25.23 -21.25
C LYS A 138 -14.67 -25.57 -21.52
N GLY A 139 -15.43 -24.63 -22.08
CA GLY A 139 -16.81 -24.87 -22.52
C GLY A 139 -16.91 -25.90 -23.64
N LEU A 140 -16.02 -25.84 -24.63
CA LEU A 140 -16.00 -26.80 -25.72
C LEU A 140 -15.62 -28.20 -25.23
N LYS A 141 -14.66 -28.29 -24.31
CA LYS A 141 -14.30 -29.56 -23.67
C LYS A 141 -15.50 -30.18 -22.95
N ALA A 142 -16.24 -29.39 -22.17
CA ALA A 142 -17.46 -29.85 -21.52
C ALA A 142 -18.52 -30.32 -22.53
N LEU A 143 -18.76 -29.52 -23.58
CA LEU A 143 -19.74 -29.83 -24.62
C LEU A 143 -19.40 -31.15 -25.33
N THR A 144 -18.15 -31.32 -25.74
CA THR A 144 -17.70 -32.54 -26.44
C THR A 144 -17.78 -33.78 -25.54
N GLN A 145 -17.42 -33.67 -24.26
CA GLN A 145 -17.55 -34.76 -23.29
C GLN A 145 -19.01 -35.14 -23.04
N PHE A 146 -19.87 -34.15 -22.84
CA PHE A 146 -21.30 -34.35 -22.61
C PHE A 146 -21.98 -34.98 -23.83
N ALA A 147 -21.69 -34.47 -25.03
CA ALA A 147 -22.24 -35.00 -26.27
C ALA A 147 -21.83 -36.46 -26.52
N PHE A 148 -20.60 -36.83 -26.16
CA PHE A 148 -20.14 -38.22 -26.27
C PHE A 148 -20.77 -39.18 -25.26
N LYS A 149 -21.16 -38.68 -24.09
CA LYS A 149 -21.80 -39.47 -23.04
C LYS A 149 -23.30 -39.65 -23.29
N ASN A 150 -23.95 -38.62 -23.84
CA ASN A 150 -25.40 -38.58 -24.10
C ASN A 150 -25.69 -38.47 -25.60
N ARG A 151 -25.15 -39.44 -26.37
CA ARG A 151 -25.16 -39.41 -27.85
C ARG A 151 -26.55 -39.46 -28.45
N ASP A 152 -27.45 -40.16 -27.78
CA ASP A 152 -28.85 -40.33 -28.15
C ASP A 152 -29.64 -39.02 -28.17
N ILE A 153 -29.25 -38.05 -27.33
CA ILE A 153 -29.96 -36.77 -27.18
C ILE A 153 -29.19 -35.63 -27.85
N CYS A 154 -27.85 -35.64 -27.78
CA CYS A 154 -27.05 -34.47 -28.14
C CYS A 154 -26.60 -34.45 -29.60
N TRP A 155 -26.53 -35.61 -30.27
CA TRP A 155 -25.77 -35.70 -31.53
C TRP A 155 -26.49 -35.06 -32.72
N GLU A 156 -27.83 -35.06 -32.68
CA GLU A 156 -28.67 -34.38 -33.67
C GLU A 156 -28.66 -32.86 -33.51
N GLU A 157 -28.31 -32.38 -32.31
CA GLU A 157 -28.25 -30.96 -31.96
C GLU A 157 -26.90 -30.31 -32.32
N LEU A 158 -25.89 -31.11 -32.71
CA LEU A 158 -24.59 -30.64 -33.16
C LEU A 158 -24.65 -30.15 -34.61
N GLU A 159 -24.28 -28.89 -34.84
CA GLU A 159 -24.29 -28.28 -36.16
C GLU A 159 -22.89 -28.23 -36.75
N TRP A 160 -22.75 -28.70 -37.98
CA TRP A 160 -21.46 -28.84 -38.66
C TRP A 160 -21.34 -27.81 -39.79
N LYS A 161 -20.17 -27.19 -39.95
CA LYS A 161 -19.90 -26.24 -41.05
C LYS A 161 -19.94 -26.90 -42.44
N GLY A 162 -19.76 -28.22 -42.50
CA GLY A 162 -19.79 -29.01 -43.74
C GLY A 162 -21.18 -29.51 -44.14
N LYS A 163 -21.34 -29.97 -45.39
CA LYS A 163 -22.63 -30.47 -45.93
C LYS A 163 -23.18 -31.73 -45.25
N HIS A 164 -22.35 -32.48 -44.53
CA HIS A 164 -22.72 -33.71 -43.86
C HIS A 164 -22.25 -33.68 -42.42
N GLY A 165 -23.14 -34.04 -41.49
CA GLY A 165 -22.78 -34.23 -40.09
C GLY A 165 -21.84 -35.43 -39.92
N GLN A 166 -21.04 -35.40 -38.85
CA GLN A 166 -20.09 -36.48 -38.55
C GLN A 166 -20.75 -37.51 -37.63
N SER A 167 -20.57 -38.81 -37.94
CA SER A 167 -21.13 -39.87 -37.10
C SER A 167 -20.38 -39.99 -35.77
N PRO A 168 -21.04 -40.40 -34.67
CA PRO A 168 -20.37 -40.52 -33.37
C PRO A 168 -19.15 -41.44 -33.38
N ALA A 169 -19.25 -42.55 -34.11
CA ALA A 169 -18.14 -43.50 -34.27
C ALA A 169 -16.94 -42.85 -34.99
N MET A 170 -17.20 -42.02 -36.01
CA MET A 170 -16.15 -41.35 -36.75
C MET A 170 -15.44 -40.31 -35.88
N VAL A 171 -16.19 -39.48 -35.15
CA VAL A 171 -15.62 -38.46 -34.25
C VAL A 171 -14.87 -39.08 -33.08
N ALA A 172 -15.32 -40.23 -32.54
CA ALA A 172 -14.60 -40.95 -31.48
C ALA A 172 -13.19 -41.38 -31.92
N THR A 173 -13.02 -41.79 -33.18
CA THR A 173 -11.70 -42.13 -33.73
C THR A 173 -10.88 -40.92 -34.17
N LYS A 174 -11.55 -39.80 -34.47
CA LYS A 174 -10.94 -38.57 -34.98
C LYS A 174 -11.54 -37.34 -34.27
N PRO A 175 -11.11 -37.02 -33.04
CA PRO A 175 -11.68 -35.93 -32.25
C PRO A 175 -11.52 -34.54 -32.89
N HIS A 176 -10.56 -34.36 -33.80
CA HIS A 176 -10.34 -33.08 -34.50
C HIS A 176 -11.54 -32.64 -35.34
N TYR A 177 -12.50 -33.52 -35.66
CA TYR A 177 -13.73 -33.12 -36.32
C TYR A 177 -14.52 -32.07 -35.54
N PHE A 178 -14.36 -31.96 -34.22
CA PHE A 178 -14.98 -30.87 -33.46
C PHE A 178 -14.51 -29.46 -33.86
N LEU A 179 -13.41 -29.33 -34.61
CA LEU A 179 -13.01 -28.06 -35.23
C LEU A 179 -14.02 -27.58 -36.30
N ASP A 180 -14.74 -28.53 -36.90
CA ASP A 180 -15.72 -28.28 -37.96
C ASP A 180 -17.12 -27.95 -37.40
N LEU A 181 -17.29 -27.91 -36.08
CA LEU A 181 -18.55 -27.48 -35.48
C LEU A 181 -18.82 -25.99 -35.76
N ASP A 182 -20.06 -25.69 -36.10
CA ASP A 182 -20.63 -24.36 -35.94
C ASP A 182 -20.99 -24.20 -34.46
N ILE A 183 -20.02 -23.67 -33.71
CA ILE A 183 -20.10 -23.51 -32.25
C ILE A 183 -21.29 -22.64 -31.86
N GLN A 184 -21.54 -21.56 -32.60
CA GLN A 184 -22.61 -20.63 -32.27
C GLN A 184 -23.97 -21.34 -32.37
N ARG A 185 -24.23 -21.96 -33.53
CA ARG A 185 -25.50 -22.63 -33.78
C ARG A 185 -25.70 -23.85 -32.89
N THR A 186 -24.62 -24.59 -32.63
CA THR A 186 -24.64 -25.72 -31.68
C THR A 186 -25.01 -25.26 -30.27
N VAL A 187 -24.44 -24.16 -29.77
CA VAL A 187 -24.77 -23.65 -28.44
C VAL A 187 -26.20 -23.10 -28.40
N GLU A 188 -26.68 -22.45 -29.46
CA GLU A 188 -28.08 -22.02 -29.59
C GLU A 188 -29.05 -23.21 -29.51
N ASN A 189 -28.75 -24.31 -30.21
CA ASN A 189 -29.51 -25.56 -30.12
C ASN A 189 -29.47 -26.13 -28.70
N PHE A 190 -28.30 -26.16 -28.04
CA PHE A 190 -28.19 -26.66 -26.66
C PHE A 190 -28.91 -25.79 -25.63
N ILE A 191 -29.04 -24.47 -25.86
CA ILE A 191 -29.86 -23.59 -25.01
C ILE A 191 -31.35 -23.95 -25.13
N GLN A 192 -31.81 -24.33 -26.33
CA GLN A 192 -33.23 -24.58 -26.60
C GLN A 192 -33.65 -26.03 -26.32
N ASN A 193 -32.82 -27.00 -26.72
CA ASN A 193 -33.19 -28.40 -26.87
C ASN A 193 -32.49 -29.32 -25.87
N VAL A 194 -31.40 -28.87 -25.21
CA VAL A 194 -30.59 -29.71 -24.29
C VAL A 194 -30.36 -29.01 -22.93
N PRO A 195 -31.42 -28.76 -22.15
CA PRO A 195 -31.30 -28.07 -20.86
C PRO A 195 -30.43 -28.82 -19.84
N GLU A 196 -30.31 -30.15 -19.97
CA GLU A 196 -29.54 -31.02 -19.08
C GLU A 196 -28.03 -30.71 -19.10
N PHE A 197 -27.50 -30.28 -20.25
CA PHE A 197 -26.10 -29.90 -20.40
C PHE A 197 -25.68 -28.85 -19.38
N TRP A 198 -26.53 -27.84 -19.16
CA TRP A 198 -26.22 -26.68 -18.31
C TRP A 198 -26.21 -26.99 -16.82
N SER A 199 -26.66 -28.18 -16.42
CA SER A 199 -26.52 -28.71 -15.05
C SER A 199 -25.74 -30.03 -14.99
N SER A 200 -25.03 -30.36 -16.06
CA SER A 200 -24.20 -31.57 -16.13
C SER A 200 -22.89 -31.42 -15.37
N ASP A 201 -22.35 -32.54 -14.86
CA ASP A 201 -21.06 -32.56 -14.17
C ASP A 201 -19.94 -32.01 -15.07
N GLU A 202 -19.98 -32.32 -16.37
CA GLU A 202 -18.99 -31.87 -17.35
C GLU A 202 -18.96 -30.33 -17.46
N PHE A 203 -20.13 -29.70 -17.50
CA PHE A 203 -20.23 -28.24 -17.58
C PHE A 203 -19.94 -27.57 -16.24
N VAL A 204 -20.41 -28.15 -15.12
CA VAL A 204 -20.16 -27.66 -13.76
C VAL A 204 -18.66 -27.62 -13.47
N GLU A 205 -17.92 -28.68 -13.79
CA GLU A 205 -16.46 -28.70 -13.60
C GLU A 205 -15.73 -27.69 -14.52
N SER A 206 -16.31 -27.34 -15.68
CA SER A 206 -15.69 -26.37 -16.59
C SER A 206 -15.69 -24.93 -16.07
N VAL A 207 -16.63 -24.58 -15.17
CA VAL A 207 -16.82 -23.21 -14.64
C VAL A 207 -16.30 -23.04 -13.21
N LYS A 208 -15.94 -24.13 -12.55
CA LYS A 208 -15.59 -24.19 -11.12
C LYS A 208 -14.34 -23.39 -10.75
N ASP A 209 -13.41 -23.26 -11.68
CA ASP A 209 -12.20 -22.45 -11.52
C ASP A 209 -12.45 -20.93 -11.62
N GLY A 210 -13.61 -20.53 -12.14
CA GLY A 210 -14.03 -19.13 -12.27
C GLY A 210 -13.44 -18.39 -13.46
N ASP A 211 -12.80 -19.08 -14.42
CA ASP A 211 -12.23 -18.42 -15.62
C ASP A 211 -13.29 -17.72 -16.48
N ILE A 212 -14.54 -18.20 -16.39
CA ILE A 212 -15.67 -17.60 -17.09
C ILE A 212 -15.91 -16.14 -16.67
N PHE A 213 -15.47 -15.72 -15.47
CA PHE A 213 -15.62 -14.34 -14.99
C PHE A 213 -14.85 -13.31 -15.82
N PHE A 214 -13.83 -13.74 -16.56
CA PHE A 214 -13.02 -12.84 -17.40
C PHE A 214 -13.66 -12.55 -18.76
N ILE A 215 -14.68 -13.32 -19.18
CA ILE A 215 -15.40 -13.08 -20.44
C ILE A 215 -16.25 -11.82 -20.35
N ASP A 216 -17.04 -11.69 -19.29
CA ASP A 216 -17.92 -10.54 -19.06
C ASP A 216 -18.11 -10.32 -17.57
N ARG A 217 -17.12 -9.62 -17.01
CA ARG A 217 -17.06 -9.31 -15.58
C ARG A 217 -18.27 -8.51 -15.08
N PRO A 218 -18.77 -7.47 -15.79
CA PRO A 218 -19.98 -6.74 -15.38
C PRO A 218 -21.21 -7.64 -15.19
N PHE A 219 -21.43 -8.61 -16.08
CA PHE A 219 -22.54 -9.55 -15.94
C PHE A 219 -22.46 -10.33 -14.62
N PHE A 220 -21.29 -10.92 -14.32
CA PHE A 220 -21.12 -11.74 -13.13
C PHE A 220 -21.17 -10.93 -11.84
N VAL A 221 -20.61 -9.72 -11.84
CA VAL A 221 -20.75 -8.82 -10.68
C VAL A 221 -22.21 -8.49 -10.44
N HIS A 222 -22.97 -8.14 -11.48
CA HIS A 222 -24.41 -7.89 -11.34
C HIS A 222 -25.18 -9.12 -10.84
N TYR A 223 -24.84 -10.30 -11.35
CA TYR A 223 -25.44 -11.56 -10.92
C TYR A 223 -25.17 -11.84 -9.44
N PHE A 224 -23.91 -11.81 -8.99
CA PHE A 224 -23.54 -12.04 -7.60
C PHE A 224 -24.14 -10.98 -6.66
N MET A 225 -24.22 -9.72 -7.08
CA MET A 225 -24.91 -8.67 -6.34
C MET A 225 -26.40 -8.99 -6.13
N ASN A 226 -27.08 -9.52 -7.15
CA ASN A 226 -28.46 -9.97 -7.00
C ASN A 226 -28.57 -11.13 -6.00
N LEU A 227 -27.67 -12.10 -6.09
CA LEU A 227 -27.67 -13.23 -5.14
C LEU A 227 -27.41 -12.77 -3.69
N MET A 228 -26.51 -11.80 -3.49
CA MET A 228 -26.18 -11.25 -2.17
C MET A 228 -27.32 -10.45 -1.55
N TYR A 229 -27.96 -9.55 -2.30
CA TYR A 229 -28.89 -8.55 -1.73
C TYR A 229 -30.36 -8.78 -2.05
N LYS A 230 -30.69 -9.53 -3.11
CA LYS A 230 -32.09 -9.85 -3.46
C LYS A 230 -32.45 -11.24 -2.96
N GLU A 231 -31.62 -12.23 -3.25
CA GLU A 231 -31.88 -13.63 -2.88
C GLU A 231 -31.33 -13.98 -1.49
N ASN A 232 -30.37 -13.18 -0.99
CA ASN A 232 -29.73 -13.33 0.32
C ASN A 232 -29.23 -14.76 0.58
N ILE A 233 -28.50 -15.32 -0.39
CA ILE A 233 -27.94 -16.66 -0.29
C ILE A 233 -26.80 -16.67 0.73
N GLY A 234 -26.95 -17.47 1.79
CA GLY A 234 -25.97 -17.57 2.88
C GLY A 234 -24.59 -18.05 2.43
N ASP A 235 -24.53 -18.95 1.46
CA ASP A 235 -23.27 -19.54 0.97
C ASP A 235 -22.33 -18.48 0.36
N ILE A 236 -22.89 -17.44 -0.26
CA ILE A 236 -22.09 -16.35 -0.85
C ILE A 236 -21.44 -15.52 0.24
N TRP A 237 -22.19 -15.22 1.30
CA TRP A 237 -21.65 -14.50 2.45
C TRP A 237 -20.56 -15.30 3.16
N GLN A 238 -20.67 -16.63 3.22
CA GLN A 238 -19.60 -17.49 3.75
C GLN A 238 -18.33 -17.44 2.88
N VAL A 239 -18.48 -17.47 1.55
CA VAL A 239 -17.34 -17.36 0.64
C VAL A 239 -16.68 -15.99 0.72
N ILE A 240 -17.46 -14.92 0.80
CA ILE A 240 -16.96 -13.56 1.02
C ILE A 240 -16.23 -13.47 2.37
N ASP A 241 -16.82 -13.98 3.43
CA ASP A 241 -16.20 -13.99 4.77
C ASP A 241 -14.89 -14.77 4.78
N GLY A 242 -14.82 -15.90 4.08
CA GLY A 242 -13.60 -16.67 3.88
C GLY A 242 -12.55 -15.89 3.09
N PHE A 243 -12.94 -15.26 1.98
CA PHE A 243 -12.07 -14.39 1.19
C PHE A 243 -11.50 -13.23 2.03
N LEU A 244 -12.34 -12.55 2.79
CA LEU A 244 -11.94 -11.45 3.68
C LEU A 244 -11.04 -11.93 4.83
N THR A 245 -11.04 -13.21 5.20
CA THR A 245 -10.19 -13.73 6.28
C THR A 245 -8.82 -14.19 5.75
N GLU A 246 -8.78 -14.72 4.53
CA GLU A 246 -7.56 -15.29 3.93
C GLU A 246 -6.62 -14.23 3.34
N HIS A 247 -7.16 -13.14 2.80
CA HIS A 247 -6.34 -12.11 2.15
C HIS A 247 -5.71 -11.14 3.16
N PRO A 248 -4.48 -10.64 2.92
CA PRO A 248 -3.83 -9.69 3.83
C PRO A 248 -4.62 -8.39 3.99
N PHE A 249 -4.70 -7.86 5.22
CA PHE A 249 -5.36 -6.59 5.55
C PHE A 249 -4.90 -5.45 4.63
N SER A 250 -3.59 -5.33 4.43
CA SER A 250 -2.97 -4.30 3.59
C SER A 250 -3.51 -4.33 2.15
N SER A 251 -3.59 -5.52 1.57
CA SER A 251 -4.11 -5.72 0.22
C SER A 251 -5.59 -5.33 0.13
N LEU A 252 -6.42 -5.75 1.09
CA LEU A 252 -7.83 -5.34 1.11
C LEU A 252 -7.99 -3.83 1.25
N CYS A 253 -7.23 -3.20 2.15
CA CYS A 253 -7.28 -1.76 2.35
C CYS A 253 -6.89 -0.98 1.08
N GLN A 254 -5.82 -1.39 0.40
CA GLN A 254 -5.36 -0.75 -0.83
C GLN A 254 -6.41 -0.75 -1.94
N HIS A 255 -7.17 -1.83 -2.09
CA HIS A 255 -8.16 -1.94 -3.17
C HIS A 255 -9.54 -1.38 -2.77
N LEU A 256 -9.94 -1.52 -1.51
CA LEU A 256 -11.30 -1.20 -1.08
C LEU A 256 -11.45 0.22 -0.53
N LEU A 257 -10.48 0.74 0.23
CA LEU A 257 -10.64 2.05 0.90
C LEU A 257 -10.69 3.23 -0.08
N ILE A 258 -10.03 3.09 -1.23
CA ILE A 258 -10.04 4.10 -2.30
C ILE A 258 -11.47 4.35 -2.81
N THR A 259 -12.31 3.31 -2.78
CA THR A 259 -13.68 3.35 -3.31
C THR A 259 -14.70 3.93 -2.35
N LEU A 260 -14.35 4.05 -1.06
CA LEU A 260 -15.23 4.63 -0.05
C LEU A 260 -15.39 6.13 -0.31
N ASP A 261 -16.49 6.72 0.14
CA ASP A 261 -16.56 8.17 0.31
C ASP A 261 -15.90 8.58 1.64
N GLU A 262 -15.95 9.85 2.01
CA GLU A 262 -15.35 10.34 3.27
C GLU A 262 -16.13 9.94 4.52
N GLN A 263 -17.45 9.82 4.42
CA GLN A 263 -18.31 9.44 5.54
C GLN A 263 -18.08 7.96 5.87
N ASP A 264 -18.02 7.12 4.85
CA ASP A 264 -17.74 5.70 4.96
C ASP A 264 -16.31 5.42 5.40
N LEU A 265 -15.34 6.21 4.95
CA LEU A 265 -13.96 6.11 5.44
C LEU A 265 -13.86 6.53 6.91
N CYS A 266 -14.59 7.57 7.34
CA CYS A 266 -14.70 7.96 8.74
C CYS A 266 -15.31 6.83 9.58
N TYR A 267 -16.42 6.25 9.12
CA TYR A 267 -17.05 5.10 9.78
C TYR A 267 -16.14 3.87 9.84
N PHE A 268 -15.36 3.61 8.78
CA PHE A 268 -14.35 2.54 8.78
C PHE A 268 -13.29 2.78 9.86
N LEU A 269 -12.80 4.01 10.02
CA LEU A 269 -11.83 4.36 11.07
C LEU A 269 -12.40 4.15 12.47
N GLU A 270 -13.68 4.49 12.70
CA GLU A 270 -14.35 4.23 13.98
C GLU A 270 -14.45 2.72 14.28
N LEU A 271 -14.78 1.91 13.27
CA LEU A 271 -14.80 0.45 13.41
C LEU A 271 -13.39 -0.11 13.66
N LEU A 272 -12.39 0.36 12.92
CA LEU A 272 -10.99 -0.03 13.07
C LEU A 272 -10.48 0.32 14.48
N ARG A 273 -10.82 1.50 15.00
CA ARG A 273 -10.50 1.85 16.39
C ARG A 273 -11.08 0.84 17.38
N LYS A 274 -12.33 0.42 17.20
CA LYS A 274 -12.99 -0.55 18.09
C LYS A 274 -12.31 -1.93 18.07
N SER A 275 -11.78 -2.36 16.92
CA SER A 275 -11.05 -3.64 16.83
C SER A 275 -9.65 -3.56 17.45
N LEU A 276 -8.99 -2.41 17.39
CA LEU A 276 -7.64 -2.21 17.93
C LEU A 276 -7.58 -2.08 19.46
N ASN A 277 -8.71 -1.76 20.11
CA ASN A 277 -8.80 -1.47 21.55
C ASN A 277 -8.44 -2.62 22.52
N ARG A 278 -8.07 -3.83 22.06
CA ARG A 278 -8.02 -5.02 22.93
C ARG A 278 -6.63 -5.58 23.24
N LYS A 279 -5.55 -5.14 22.58
CA LYS A 279 -4.28 -5.91 22.61
C LYS A 279 -2.97 -5.14 22.49
N VAL A 280 -2.96 -3.82 22.31
CA VAL A 280 -1.69 -3.16 21.99
C VAL A 280 -1.00 -2.63 23.24
N GLU A 281 -0.11 -3.45 23.80
CA GLU A 281 0.89 -3.03 24.78
C GLU A 281 1.98 -2.25 24.03
N PHE A 282 1.84 -0.93 23.94
CA PHE A 282 2.87 -0.08 23.34
C PHE A 282 3.97 0.19 24.36
N GLN A 283 5.05 -0.60 24.32
CA GLN A 283 6.22 -0.34 25.15
C GLN A 283 7.22 0.61 24.47
N HIS A 284 7.29 0.64 23.13
CA HIS A 284 8.18 1.53 22.35
C HIS A 284 7.57 1.85 20.97
N PHE A 285 7.42 3.12 20.60
CA PHE A 285 6.84 3.55 19.31
C PHE A 285 7.92 3.73 18.22
N ASP A 286 8.69 2.69 17.96
CA ASP A 286 9.83 2.79 17.04
C ASP A 286 9.41 2.78 15.56
N ASN A 287 8.15 2.44 15.25
CA ASN A 287 7.64 2.37 13.88
C ASN A 287 6.50 3.37 13.60
N VAL A 288 6.48 3.89 12.36
CA VAL A 288 5.47 4.85 11.84
C VAL A 288 4.05 4.29 11.95
N THR A 289 3.90 2.98 11.78
CA THR A 289 2.63 2.27 11.91
C THR A 289 2.07 2.39 13.33
N ASP A 290 2.90 2.28 14.36
CA ASP A 290 2.47 2.36 15.76
C ASP A 290 1.97 3.75 16.09
N LEU A 291 2.67 4.77 15.58
CA LEU A 291 2.32 6.17 15.77
C LEU A 291 0.96 6.51 15.14
N PHE A 292 0.66 5.98 13.94
CA PHE A 292 -0.68 6.11 13.34
C PHE A 292 -1.76 5.44 14.19
N VAL A 293 -1.49 4.23 14.72
CA VAL A 293 -2.45 3.53 15.58
C VAL A 293 -2.73 4.31 16.86
N VAL A 294 -1.71 4.90 17.49
CA VAL A 294 -1.87 5.76 18.67
C VAL A 294 -2.78 6.94 18.38
N VAL A 295 -2.55 7.62 17.24
CA VAL A 295 -3.38 8.73 16.80
C VAL A 295 -4.81 8.28 16.56
N LEU A 296 -5.01 7.13 15.92
CA LEU A 296 -6.34 6.58 15.67
C LEU A 296 -7.09 6.25 16.97
N LEU A 297 -6.42 5.66 17.96
CA LEU A 297 -7.02 5.31 19.25
C LEU A 297 -7.46 6.54 20.06
N ASN A 298 -6.70 7.63 20.00
CA ASN A 298 -6.97 8.85 20.76
C ASN A 298 -7.87 9.85 20.02
N CYS A 299 -7.70 9.99 18.71
CA CYS A 299 -8.34 11.03 17.90
C CYS A 299 -9.45 10.50 16.97
N GLY A 300 -9.57 9.19 16.78
CA GLY A 300 -10.42 8.62 15.72
C GLY A 300 -11.94 8.63 15.93
N ALA A 301 -12.48 9.20 17.02
CA ALA A 301 -13.94 9.27 17.24
C ALA A 301 -14.51 10.69 17.15
N THR A 302 -13.83 11.59 16.43
CA THR A 302 -14.23 12.99 16.32
C THR A 302 -15.36 13.26 15.33
N GLY A 303 -15.92 12.23 14.69
CA GLY A 303 -17.03 12.32 13.73
C GLY A 303 -16.68 12.96 12.38
N SER A 304 -15.61 13.74 12.29
CA SER A 304 -15.00 14.23 11.05
C SER A 304 -13.69 13.51 10.74
N ILE A 305 -13.48 13.21 9.46
CA ILE A 305 -12.23 12.65 8.91
C ILE A 305 -11.11 13.70 8.82
N ASP A 306 -11.46 14.99 8.87
CA ASP A 306 -10.54 16.10 8.60
C ASP A 306 -9.33 16.11 9.54
N LEU A 307 -9.58 15.87 10.83
CA LEU A 307 -8.52 15.76 11.82
C LEU A 307 -7.57 14.59 11.49
N MET A 308 -8.11 13.45 11.06
CA MET A 308 -7.30 12.28 10.71
C MET A 308 -6.48 12.51 9.44
N LEU A 309 -7.03 13.24 8.45
CA LEU A 309 -6.29 13.64 7.25
C LEU A 309 -5.10 14.54 7.61
N LEU A 310 -5.33 15.58 8.44
CA LEU A 310 -4.28 16.49 8.90
C LEU A 310 -3.21 15.75 9.69
N LEU A 311 -3.62 15.02 10.75
CA LEU A 311 -2.67 14.33 11.62
C LEU A 311 -1.87 13.28 10.83
N ASN A 312 -2.51 12.51 9.95
CA ASN A 312 -1.80 11.55 9.12
C ASN A 312 -0.76 12.21 8.21
N ALA A 313 -1.12 13.31 7.54
CA ALA A 313 -0.22 14.03 6.64
C ALA A 313 1.01 14.56 7.39
N VAL A 314 0.78 15.24 8.51
CA VAL A 314 1.81 15.89 9.33
C VAL A 314 2.77 14.85 9.95
N ILE A 315 2.23 13.71 10.38
CA ILE A 315 2.97 12.71 11.16
C ILE A 315 3.71 11.70 10.26
N THR A 316 3.07 11.24 9.18
CA THR A 316 3.58 10.12 8.38
C THR A 316 4.21 10.54 7.05
N ARG A 317 3.83 11.71 6.52
CA ARG A 317 4.15 12.18 5.15
C ARG A 317 4.77 13.58 5.13
N GLY A 318 5.72 13.87 6.02
CA GLY A 318 6.30 15.22 6.16
C GLY A 318 6.89 15.75 4.84
N ARG A 319 7.65 14.90 4.13
CA ARG A 319 8.21 15.20 2.80
C ARG A 319 7.15 15.48 1.74
N GLN A 320 6.14 14.62 1.62
CA GLN A 320 5.10 14.77 0.61
C GLN A 320 4.22 15.99 0.90
N LEU A 321 3.92 16.26 2.17
CA LEU A 321 3.19 17.46 2.59
C LEU A 321 3.96 18.73 2.23
N LEU A 322 5.28 18.77 2.43
CA LEU A 322 6.08 19.91 2.01
C LEU A 322 6.09 20.10 0.48
N ARG A 323 6.05 19.01 -0.31
CA ARG A 323 5.95 19.09 -1.77
C ARG A 323 4.58 19.63 -2.20
N LEU A 324 3.51 19.10 -1.62
CA LEU A 324 2.14 19.56 -1.88
C LEU A 324 1.97 21.06 -1.57
N LEU A 325 2.57 21.54 -0.48
CA LEU A 325 2.51 22.95 -0.07
C LEU A 325 3.45 23.89 -0.87
N ARG A 326 4.28 23.35 -1.77
CA ARG A 326 5.21 24.10 -2.64
C ARG A 326 4.75 24.19 -4.08
N ASP A 327 3.57 23.67 -4.41
CA ASP A 327 3.07 23.67 -5.78
C ASP A 327 2.98 25.11 -6.35
N GLU A 328 3.27 25.28 -7.64
CA GLU A 328 3.59 26.58 -8.26
C GLU A 328 2.44 27.60 -8.17
N GLU A 329 1.20 27.14 -7.99
CA GLU A 329 0.01 27.96 -7.81
C GLU A 329 -0.11 28.60 -6.41
N ALA A 330 0.76 28.22 -5.46
CA ALA A 330 0.63 28.51 -4.03
C ALA A 330 1.81 29.28 -3.40
N SER A 331 2.51 30.13 -4.17
CA SER A 331 3.66 30.93 -3.67
C SER A 331 3.35 31.75 -2.40
N GLU A 332 2.12 32.28 -2.28
CA GLU A 332 1.67 33.01 -1.08
C GLU A 332 1.53 32.11 0.16
N LEU A 333 1.08 30.86 -0.01
CA LEU A 333 0.96 29.89 1.07
C LEU A 333 2.34 29.49 1.58
N GLN A 334 3.30 29.28 0.67
CA GLN A 334 4.68 28.99 1.03
C GLN A 334 5.31 30.12 1.85
N ALA A 335 5.08 31.38 1.46
CA ALA A 335 5.57 32.54 2.19
C ALA A 335 4.96 32.63 3.61
N LYS A 336 3.64 32.40 3.74
CA LYS A 336 2.95 32.36 5.03
C LYS A 336 3.50 31.24 5.93
N ILE A 337 3.65 30.03 5.41
CA ILE A 337 4.26 28.90 6.14
C ILE A 337 5.67 29.27 6.62
N GLY A 338 6.49 29.81 5.73
CA GLY A 338 7.86 30.23 6.06
C GLY A 338 7.89 31.28 7.17
N ASP A 339 7.01 32.27 7.12
CA ASP A 339 6.89 33.32 8.15
C ASP A 339 6.41 32.74 9.49
N THR A 340 5.34 31.94 9.51
CA THR A 340 4.84 31.30 10.73
C THR A 340 5.89 30.39 11.36
N VAL A 341 6.59 29.58 10.56
CA VAL A 341 7.69 28.72 11.05
C VAL A 341 8.86 29.55 11.59
N SER A 342 9.20 30.66 10.94
CA SER A 342 10.25 31.57 11.42
C SER A 342 9.88 32.22 12.75
N LYS A 343 8.62 32.63 12.92
CA LYS A 343 8.08 33.13 14.20
C LYS A 343 8.16 32.06 15.29
N ILE A 344 7.81 30.81 14.99
CA ILE A 344 7.93 29.69 15.95
C ILE A 344 9.41 29.44 16.32
N ALA A 345 10.32 29.50 15.34
CA ALA A 345 11.74 29.31 15.54
C ALA A 345 12.40 30.43 16.36
N ALA A 346 11.86 31.65 16.29
CA ALA A 346 12.33 32.80 17.05
C ALA A 346 11.96 32.75 18.55
N ILE A 347 11.03 31.88 18.95
CA ILE A 347 10.68 31.70 20.36
C ILE A 347 11.87 31.05 21.09
N PRO A 348 12.36 31.65 22.20
CA PRO A 348 13.44 31.08 22.99
C PRO A 348 13.13 29.63 23.36
N SER A 349 14.01 28.71 22.94
CA SER A 349 13.89 27.28 23.23
C SER A 349 14.59 26.99 24.54
N ASN A 350 13.86 26.47 25.52
CA ASN A 350 14.45 25.72 26.62
C ASN A 350 14.00 24.27 26.52
N SER A 351 14.75 23.35 27.14
CA SER A 351 14.43 21.92 27.18
C SER A 351 13.02 21.63 27.69
N ASN A 352 12.47 22.52 28.52
CA ASN A 352 11.14 22.43 29.12
C ASN A 352 10.04 23.17 28.33
N SER A 353 10.30 23.66 27.12
CA SER A 353 9.38 24.56 26.43
C SER A 353 8.15 23.85 25.84
N LEU A 354 8.20 22.52 25.76
CA LEU A 354 7.06 21.65 25.43
C LEU A 354 6.41 21.04 26.68
N THR A 355 6.99 21.20 27.87
CA THR A 355 6.48 20.64 29.13
C THR A 355 5.01 20.97 29.42
N PRO A 356 4.50 22.19 29.16
CA PRO A 356 3.09 22.50 29.39
C PRO A 356 2.12 21.72 28.48
N ILE A 357 2.57 21.32 27.28
CA ILE A 357 1.77 20.48 26.37
C ILE A 357 1.65 19.06 26.96
N PHE A 358 2.71 18.54 27.60
CA PHE A 358 2.69 17.23 28.26
C PHE A 358 1.95 17.22 29.61
N LYS A 359 2.06 18.30 30.40
CA LYS A 359 1.43 18.38 31.73
C LYS A 359 -0.07 18.65 31.70
N ASN A 360 -0.66 18.92 30.53
CA ASN A 360 -2.07 19.25 30.37
C ASN A 360 -2.55 20.41 31.27
N THR A 361 -1.63 21.31 31.63
CA THR A 361 -1.83 22.39 32.61
C THR A 361 -2.77 23.50 32.13
N GLY A 362 -3.17 23.48 30.85
CA GLY A 362 -3.96 24.54 30.22
C GLY A 362 -5.34 24.11 29.70
N ASN A 363 -6.08 23.23 30.40
CA ASN A 363 -7.41 22.73 29.98
C ASN A 363 -7.44 22.04 28.60
N MET A 364 -6.29 21.66 28.06
CA MET A 364 -6.17 21.09 26.72
C MET A 364 -6.66 19.64 26.72
N THR A 365 -7.37 19.23 25.67
CA THR A 365 -7.72 17.83 25.47
C THR A 365 -6.52 17.05 24.93
N ILE A 366 -6.48 15.73 25.16
CA ILE A 366 -5.41 14.86 24.62
C ILE A 366 -5.32 15.00 23.09
N VAL A 367 -6.47 15.14 22.43
CA VAL A 367 -6.56 15.33 20.98
C VAL A 367 -5.85 16.61 20.53
N GLU A 368 -6.09 17.72 21.23
CA GLU A 368 -5.41 18.98 20.94
C GLU A 368 -3.90 18.89 21.22
N ALA A 369 -3.49 18.24 22.30
CA ALA A 369 -2.07 18.03 22.62
C ALA A 369 -1.37 17.23 21.51
N ILE A 370 -1.97 16.11 21.07
CA ILE A 370 -1.48 15.30 19.94
C ILE A 370 -1.34 16.15 18.67
N LYS A 371 -2.34 16.99 18.38
CA LYS A 371 -2.32 17.88 17.22
C LYS A 371 -1.18 18.89 17.29
N CYS A 372 -0.97 19.54 18.44
CA CYS A 372 0.14 20.46 18.62
C CYS A 372 1.51 19.78 18.50
N LEU A 373 1.68 18.58 19.08
CA LEU A 373 2.92 17.81 18.94
C LEU A 373 3.19 17.38 17.50
N GLY A 374 2.14 16.94 16.78
CA GLY A 374 2.23 16.64 15.35
C GLY A 374 2.71 17.85 14.56
N LEU A 375 2.03 18.99 14.68
CA LEU A 375 2.42 20.22 13.98
C LEU A 375 3.84 20.68 14.33
N GLN A 376 4.21 20.59 15.62
CA GLN A 376 5.56 20.92 16.08
C GLN A 376 6.62 20.00 15.48
N SER A 377 6.31 18.71 15.30
CA SER A 377 7.23 17.76 14.64
C SER A 377 7.44 18.13 13.17
N TRP A 378 6.37 18.53 12.46
CA TRP A 378 6.50 18.97 11.08
C TRP A 378 7.24 20.31 10.96
N VAL A 379 7.11 21.21 11.93
CA VAL A 379 7.95 22.41 12.02
C VAL A 379 9.44 22.03 12.10
N LEU A 380 9.80 21.01 12.89
CA LEU A 380 11.18 20.50 12.91
C LEU A 380 11.58 19.94 11.55
N TYR A 381 10.72 19.14 10.90
CA TYR A 381 10.97 18.64 9.55
C TYR A 381 11.27 19.78 8.57
N TYR A 382 10.41 20.81 8.55
CA TYR A 382 10.57 21.97 7.67
C TYR A 382 11.91 22.67 7.92
N ARG A 383 12.23 22.97 9.18
CA ARG A 383 13.47 23.64 9.56
C ARG A 383 14.70 22.82 9.19
N LEU A 384 14.71 21.52 9.52
CA LEU A 384 15.80 20.61 9.16
C LEU A 384 15.99 20.55 7.63
N SER A 385 14.91 20.52 6.85
CA SER A 385 14.99 20.49 5.39
C SER A 385 15.52 21.78 4.75
N GLN A 386 15.40 22.93 5.44
CA GLN A 386 15.79 24.26 4.92
C GLN A 386 17.13 24.73 5.46
N GLU A 387 17.37 24.54 6.75
CA GLU A 387 18.54 25.04 7.49
C GLU A 387 19.74 24.09 7.40
N CYS A 388 19.52 22.77 7.25
CA CYS A 388 20.58 21.77 7.24
C CYS A 388 20.96 21.35 5.81
N LYS A 389 21.91 22.08 5.20
CA LYS A 389 22.40 21.80 3.82
C LYS A 389 23.80 21.21 3.78
N THR A 390 24.62 21.42 4.80
CA THR A 390 26.01 20.93 4.84
C THR A 390 26.20 19.84 5.89
N PRO A 391 27.21 18.96 5.75
CA PRO A 391 27.53 17.95 6.76
C PRO A 391 27.76 18.54 8.16
N GLU A 392 28.41 19.71 8.25
CA GLU A 392 28.71 20.38 9.52
C GLU A 392 27.43 20.89 10.19
N SER A 393 26.44 21.33 9.39
CA SER A 393 25.14 21.74 9.93
C SER A 393 24.39 20.57 10.56
N TRP A 394 24.50 19.36 9.98
CA TRP A 394 23.93 18.13 10.55
C TRP A 394 24.63 17.70 11.83
N GLU A 395 25.97 17.67 11.81
CA GLU A 395 26.77 17.27 12.96
C GLU A 395 26.60 18.23 14.14
N SER A 396 26.46 19.53 13.88
CA SER A 396 26.08 20.51 14.89
C SER A 396 24.71 20.20 15.51
N VAL A 397 23.69 19.89 14.71
CA VAL A 397 22.36 19.48 15.22
C VAL A 397 22.47 18.25 16.10
N PHE A 398 23.25 17.23 15.71
CA PHE A 398 23.42 16.01 16.51
C PHE A 398 24.09 16.30 17.86
N MET A 399 25.21 17.04 17.85
CA MET A 399 25.95 17.38 19.07
C MET A 399 25.12 18.21 20.04
N ASN A 400 24.39 19.21 19.53
CA ASN A 400 23.57 20.10 20.36
C ASN A 400 22.38 19.37 21.01
N ASN A 401 21.89 18.31 20.37
CA ASN A 401 20.77 17.51 20.86
C ASN A 401 21.21 16.20 21.54
N GLN A 402 22.51 16.04 21.83
CA GLN A 402 23.09 14.86 22.47
C GLN A 402 22.82 13.55 21.71
N ILE A 403 22.71 13.62 20.38
CA ILE A 403 22.57 12.45 19.50
C ILE A 403 23.97 11.96 19.14
N GLY A 404 24.30 10.71 19.48
CA GLY A 404 25.54 10.08 19.03
C GLY A 404 25.47 9.76 17.54
N PHE A 405 26.53 10.02 16.79
CA PHE A 405 26.57 9.69 15.36
C PHE A 405 27.90 9.05 14.94
N ARG A 406 27.86 8.22 13.91
CA ARG A 406 29.03 7.66 13.21
C ARG A 406 28.90 7.91 11.73
N ILE A 407 30.02 8.20 11.07
CA ILE A 407 30.03 8.44 9.63
C ILE A 407 30.19 7.11 8.90
N SER A 408 29.22 6.80 8.05
CA SER A 408 29.27 5.67 7.13
C SER A 408 29.76 6.20 5.77
N ASN A 409 31.01 5.92 5.44
CA ASN A 409 31.56 6.18 4.11
C ASN A 409 31.28 4.97 3.22
N LYS A 410 30.37 5.11 2.25
CA LYS A 410 30.11 4.08 1.22
C LYS A 410 31.32 3.80 0.30
N ASN A 411 32.39 4.60 0.40
CA ASN A 411 33.60 4.48 -0.44
C ASN A 411 34.81 3.82 0.26
N ALA A 412 34.65 3.19 1.42
CA ALA A 412 35.73 2.45 2.08
C ALA A 412 35.80 0.96 1.67
N LEU A 413 35.57 0.64 0.39
CA LEU A 413 35.79 -0.69 -0.19
C LEU A 413 36.93 -0.66 -1.23
N LEU A 414 38.06 -0.05 -0.87
CA LEU A 414 39.39 -0.30 -1.44
C LEU A 414 40.44 0.21 -0.45
N ASP A 415 40.42 -0.32 0.79
CA ASP A 415 41.60 -0.34 1.65
C ASP A 415 41.39 -1.45 2.70
N HIS A 416 41.60 -2.69 2.25
CA HIS A 416 41.99 -3.76 3.14
C HIS A 416 43.44 -4.10 2.81
N ASP A 417 44.37 -3.49 3.55
CA ASP A 417 45.33 -4.28 4.32
C ASP A 417 46.00 -3.44 5.43
N GLY A 418 45.90 -3.93 6.68
CA GLY A 418 46.58 -3.42 7.89
C GLY A 418 45.78 -2.39 8.68
N LEU A 419 45.51 -2.52 9.98
CA LEU A 419 46.01 -3.38 11.04
C LEU A 419 44.97 -3.39 12.17
N LEU A 420 44.66 -4.58 12.67
CA LEU A 420 44.18 -4.79 14.04
C LEU A 420 45.42 -4.81 14.94
N GLU A 421 45.55 -3.83 15.83
CA GLU A 421 46.27 -3.90 17.12
C GLU A 421 45.45 -2.95 18.02
N GLU A 422 44.68 -3.38 19.03
CA GLU A 422 45.04 -4.16 20.22
C GLU A 422 46.41 -3.80 20.79
N ASP A 423 46.45 -2.62 21.41
CA ASP A 423 47.53 -2.20 22.28
C ASP A 423 47.28 -2.76 23.70
N CYS A 424 47.90 -3.90 23.99
CA CYS A 424 48.16 -4.41 25.33
C CYS A 424 49.59 -5.00 25.38
N SER A 425 50.52 -4.17 25.85
CA SER A 425 51.73 -4.52 26.63
C SER A 425 52.59 -5.75 26.25
N GLY A 426 53.86 -5.50 25.90
CA GLY A 426 54.99 -6.23 26.48
C GLY A 426 55.93 -7.00 25.54
N PHE A 427 57.20 -6.54 25.55
CA PHE A 427 58.46 -7.28 25.32
C PHE A 427 58.99 -7.58 23.90
N ASP A 428 60.14 -6.91 23.64
CA ASP A 428 61.44 -7.38 23.12
C ASP A 428 61.66 -7.94 21.69
N ARG A 429 62.45 -7.13 20.96
CA ARG A 429 63.67 -7.44 20.16
C ARG A 429 63.65 -8.46 19.00
N SER A 430 64.00 -7.89 17.84
CA SER A 430 64.97 -8.34 16.81
C SER A 430 64.42 -8.83 15.45
N PRO A 431 65.18 -8.62 14.35
CA PRO A 431 64.63 -8.34 13.02
C PRO A 431 65.00 -9.35 11.93
N LEU A 432 64.63 -9.02 10.67
CA LEU A 432 65.03 -9.61 9.37
C LEU A 432 64.06 -10.71 8.86
N VAL A 433 63.67 -10.82 7.58
CA VAL A 433 64.44 -10.73 6.32
C VAL A 433 63.51 -10.39 5.15
N ARG A 434 64.02 -9.57 4.23
CA ARG A 434 63.47 -9.26 2.88
C ARG A 434 63.31 -10.51 2.00
N LEU A 435 62.24 -10.60 1.20
CA LEU A 435 62.36 -11.23 -0.12
C LEU A 435 61.49 -10.53 -1.19
N LYS A 436 62.16 -9.92 -2.16
CA LYS A 436 61.59 -9.36 -3.39
C LYS A 436 61.24 -10.49 -4.37
N ARG A 437 60.08 -10.43 -5.03
CA ARG A 437 59.91 -11.00 -6.39
C ARG A 437 59.10 -10.06 -7.29
N LYS A 438 59.67 -9.79 -8.47
CA LYS A 438 59.17 -8.92 -9.55
C LYS A 438 58.47 -9.74 -10.63
N LYS A 439 57.69 -9.02 -11.46
CA LYS A 439 57.21 -9.30 -12.85
C LYS A 439 55.90 -10.11 -12.92
N LYS A 440 54.93 -9.80 -13.78
CA LYS A 440 54.95 -9.13 -15.10
C LYS A 440 53.53 -8.70 -15.49
N GLN A 441 53.37 -7.54 -16.13
CA GLN A 441 52.17 -7.10 -16.85
C GLN A 441 51.88 -7.99 -18.06
N LYS A 442 50.60 -8.28 -18.33
CA LYS A 442 50.06 -8.54 -19.67
C LYS A 442 48.65 -7.98 -19.80
N ALA A 443 48.52 -6.99 -20.68
CA ALA A 443 47.25 -6.47 -21.17
C ALA A 443 46.61 -7.45 -22.18
N LYS A 444 45.28 -7.59 -22.13
CA LYS A 444 44.48 -8.12 -23.25
C LYS A 444 43.15 -7.34 -23.37
N LYS A 445 42.99 -6.71 -24.53
CA LYS A 445 41.77 -6.10 -25.08
C LYS A 445 40.82 -7.17 -25.64
N LYS A 446 39.55 -6.77 -25.82
CA LYS A 446 38.39 -7.35 -26.58
C LYS A 446 37.31 -7.94 -25.64
N ARG A 447 36.01 -7.75 -25.85
CA ARG A 447 35.22 -7.28 -27.03
C ARG A 447 33.79 -6.98 -26.55
N ARG A 448 33.18 -5.89 -27.00
CA ARG A 448 31.71 -5.68 -26.92
C ARG A 448 31.01 -6.68 -27.87
N ARG A 449 29.94 -7.32 -27.41
CA ARG A 449 28.91 -7.99 -28.22
C ARG A 449 27.55 -7.46 -27.78
N LYS A 450 26.80 -6.94 -28.76
CA LYS A 450 25.36 -6.63 -28.66
C LYS A 450 24.57 -7.94 -28.68
N TYR A 451 23.50 -7.99 -27.91
CA TYR A 451 22.31 -8.80 -28.18
C TYR A 451 21.11 -7.89 -27.95
N ASP A 452 20.29 -7.76 -29.00
CA ASP A 452 18.94 -7.21 -28.96
C ASP A 452 17.99 -8.32 -28.50
N SER A 453 17.05 -7.97 -27.62
CA SER A 453 15.83 -8.74 -27.32
C SER A 453 14.80 -7.72 -26.86
N ASP A 454 13.87 -7.39 -27.75
CA ASP A 454 12.58 -6.79 -27.42
C ASP A 454 11.73 -7.82 -26.69
N ASP A 455 11.19 -7.47 -25.51
CA ASP A 455 9.75 -7.54 -25.28
C ASP A 455 9.36 -6.61 -24.10
N CYS A 456 8.20 -5.99 -24.26
CA CYS A 456 7.75 -4.78 -23.59
C CYS A 456 7.35 -4.96 -22.11
N ASN A 457 7.71 -3.96 -21.29
CA ASN A 457 6.92 -3.52 -20.15
C ASN A 457 7.14 -2.01 -20.00
N ASP A 458 6.24 -1.22 -20.58
CA ASP A 458 6.12 0.22 -20.36
C ASP A 458 5.50 0.45 -18.97
N ASP A 459 6.34 0.68 -17.97
CA ASP A 459 6.02 1.59 -16.87
C ASP A 459 6.75 2.91 -17.19
N GLU A 460 6.07 3.80 -17.92
CA GLU A 460 6.51 5.18 -18.15
C GLU A 460 6.55 5.94 -16.81
N LEU A 461 7.66 5.81 -16.10
CA LEU A 461 8.09 6.82 -15.14
C LEU A 461 8.54 8.05 -15.94
N LEU A 462 7.69 9.08 -15.96
CA LEU A 462 7.99 10.38 -16.53
C LEU A 462 9.18 11.02 -15.79
N ASP A 463 10.37 10.78 -16.33
CA ASP A 463 11.62 11.46 -16.00
C ASP A 463 11.67 12.78 -16.79
N PHE A 464 11.23 13.86 -16.14
CA PHE A 464 11.51 15.23 -16.56
C PHE A 464 11.95 16.02 -15.33
N ASP A 465 13.27 16.08 -15.11
CA ASP A 465 14.10 17.29 -14.92
C ASP A 465 15.48 16.99 -14.29
N SER A 466 16.00 15.77 -14.49
CA SER A 466 17.21 15.26 -13.80
C SER A 466 18.54 15.89 -14.24
N THR A 467 18.60 16.68 -15.32
CA THR A 467 19.89 17.05 -15.95
C THR A 467 20.56 18.31 -15.36
N ARG A 468 19.88 19.08 -14.49
CA ARG A 468 20.49 20.26 -13.82
C ARG A 468 20.90 20.03 -12.37
N LEU A 469 20.42 18.96 -11.72
CA LEU A 469 20.76 18.60 -10.34
C LEU A 469 21.94 17.63 -10.26
N GLU A 470 22.21 16.83 -11.28
CA GLU A 470 23.24 15.76 -11.23
C GLU A 470 24.69 16.25 -11.03
N LEU A 471 25.04 17.49 -11.39
CA LEU A 471 26.41 17.98 -11.23
C LEU A 471 26.79 18.39 -9.79
N ASP A 472 25.81 18.74 -8.94
CA ASP A 472 26.06 19.14 -7.55
C ASP A 472 25.91 17.97 -6.54
N PHE A 473 25.28 16.85 -6.95
CA PHE A 473 25.05 15.69 -6.07
C PHE A 473 26.26 14.77 -5.88
N LEU A 474 27.27 14.85 -6.75
CA LEU A 474 28.42 13.93 -6.73
C LEU A 474 29.44 14.20 -5.60
N GLN A 475 29.35 15.33 -4.90
CA GLN A 475 30.34 15.71 -3.87
C GLN A 475 29.90 15.45 -2.41
N ASN A 476 28.64 15.06 -2.14
CA ASN A 476 28.07 15.12 -0.79
C ASN A 476 27.43 13.82 -0.26
N THR A 477 27.92 12.65 -0.68
CA THR A 477 27.39 11.34 -0.25
C THR A 477 27.93 10.89 1.11
N ARG A 478 27.85 11.76 2.13
CA ARG A 478 28.08 11.38 3.53
C ARG A 478 26.78 10.77 4.07
N SER A 479 26.89 9.63 4.74
CA SER A 479 25.77 9.01 5.46
C SER A 479 26.11 8.88 6.94
N TRP A 480 25.09 8.97 7.80
CA TRP A 480 25.25 8.94 9.25
C TRP A 480 24.49 7.76 9.86
N LEU A 481 25.16 7.01 10.73
CA LEU A 481 24.51 6.07 11.65
C LEU A 481 24.24 6.83 12.95
N LEU A 482 23.02 6.80 13.47
CA LEU A 482 22.64 7.59 14.65
C LEU A 482 22.40 6.69 15.87
N SER A 483 22.53 7.24 17.07
CA SER A 483 22.17 6.53 18.29
C SER A 483 20.65 6.38 18.45
N THR A 484 19.86 7.18 17.72
CA THR A 484 18.38 7.21 17.80
C THR A 484 17.73 5.92 17.32
N ASP A 485 18.39 5.18 16.43
CA ASP A 485 17.96 3.87 15.91
C ASP A 485 18.97 2.76 16.25
N GLY A 486 19.76 2.95 17.32
CA GLY A 486 20.78 1.98 17.74
C GLY A 486 21.88 1.72 16.71
N TYR A 487 22.16 2.67 15.82
CA TYR A 487 23.13 2.57 14.73
C TYR A 487 22.78 1.50 13.67
N THR A 488 21.50 1.20 13.48
CA THR A 488 21.06 0.15 12.55
C THR A 488 21.03 0.60 11.09
N SER A 489 20.69 1.88 10.82
CA SER A 489 20.48 2.37 9.46
C SER A 489 21.38 3.56 9.13
N ALA A 490 21.94 3.55 7.91
CA ALA A 490 22.74 4.66 7.39
C ALA A 490 21.82 5.70 6.74
N TRP A 491 21.67 6.85 7.39
CA TRP A 491 20.79 7.94 6.98
C TRP A 491 21.51 8.90 6.04
N SER A 492 20.87 9.23 4.92
CA SER A 492 21.34 10.28 4.01
C SER A 492 20.86 11.65 4.46
N SER A 493 21.50 12.72 3.97
CA SER A 493 21.04 14.11 4.22
C SER A 493 19.59 14.36 3.78
N ALA A 494 19.10 13.62 2.79
CA ALA A 494 17.72 13.71 2.32
C ALA A 494 16.71 13.02 3.25
N ASP A 495 17.14 11.98 3.96
CA ASP A 495 16.27 11.14 4.82
C ASP A 495 16.31 11.54 6.28
N LEU A 496 17.38 12.21 6.72
CA LEU A 496 17.55 12.69 8.09
C LEU A 496 16.40 13.58 8.60
N PRO A 497 15.87 14.56 7.83
CA PRO A 497 14.72 15.33 8.28
C PRO A 497 13.55 14.42 8.65
N GLU A 498 13.22 13.46 7.77
CA GLU A 498 12.10 12.52 7.90
C GLU A 498 12.27 11.60 9.12
N HIS A 499 13.48 11.08 9.34
CA HIS A 499 13.80 10.23 10.49
C HIS A 499 13.69 10.99 11.82
N LEU A 500 14.33 12.16 11.91
CA LEU A 500 14.42 12.89 13.19
C LEU A 500 13.08 13.44 13.66
N HIS A 501 12.24 13.98 12.77
CA HIS A 501 10.94 14.51 13.21
C HIS A 501 10.03 13.40 13.75
N LYS A 502 10.06 12.22 13.11
CA LYS A 502 9.34 11.03 13.56
C LYS A 502 9.86 10.52 14.89
N HIS A 503 11.18 10.47 15.06
CA HIS A 503 11.80 10.07 16.33
C HIS A 503 11.41 11.03 17.46
N CYS A 504 11.44 12.35 17.22
CA CYS A 504 11.00 13.34 18.20
C CYS A 504 9.53 13.13 18.59
N LEU A 505 8.66 12.99 17.58
CA LEU A 505 7.24 12.81 17.80
C LEU A 505 6.92 11.50 18.56
N SER A 506 7.58 10.40 18.21
CA SER A 506 7.47 9.12 18.91
C SER A 506 7.79 9.27 20.41
N ARG A 507 8.91 9.92 20.73
CA ARG A 507 9.33 10.18 22.12
C ARG A 507 8.37 11.10 22.85
N TRP A 508 7.88 12.15 22.19
CA TRP A 508 6.89 13.06 22.77
C TRP A 508 5.54 12.39 23.04
N MET A 509 5.08 11.51 22.14
CA MET A 509 3.85 10.74 22.32
C MET A 509 3.97 9.74 23.48
N THR A 510 5.16 9.15 23.65
CA THR A 510 5.47 8.32 24.83
C THR A 510 5.28 9.12 26.11
N TRP A 511 5.90 10.30 26.22
CA TRP A 511 5.77 11.14 27.42
C TRP A 511 4.35 11.65 27.68
N LEU A 512 3.56 11.88 26.63
CA LEU A 512 2.17 12.32 26.75
C LEU A 512 1.27 11.20 27.31
N LEU A 513 1.55 9.94 26.95
CA LEU A 513 0.71 8.78 27.26
C LEU A 513 1.19 7.97 28.47
N GLU A 514 2.47 8.06 28.85
CA GLU A 514 3.01 7.56 30.11
C GLU A 514 2.49 8.41 31.29
N LYS A 515 1.30 8.05 31.77
CA LYS A 515 0.71 8.54 33.03
C LYS A 515 0.65 7.45 34.08
#